data_AF-A0A1V5VPE5-F1
#
_entry.id   AF-A0A1V5VPE5-F1
#
_cell.length_a   1.000
_cell.length_b   1.000
_cell.length_c   1.000
_cell.angle_alpha   90.00
_cell.angle_beta   90.00
_cell.angle_gamma   90.00
#
_symmetry.space_group_name_H-M   'P 1'
#
loop_
_entity.id
_entity.type
_entity.pdbx_description
1 polymer ?
#
loop_
_entity_poly.entity_id
_entity_poly.type
_entity_poly.pdbx_seq_one_letter_code
_entity_poly.pdbx_strand_id
1 'polypeptide(L)'
;MKKIVIFLATFIALHANAQDFNAETTTGCVPLIVQFTATSGDAWEWDFGDGTSVAYTNPINHLYTSAGAYTVKCTIIYSDSRPQQIVTKTNYIVVNPKPHADFTSFNNQSCDPLNVEFNNISYDNDTASLTYQWFFGDSLSNDDTSSLKHPEHFFNNYKYYDVSLIVTNIFNCKDTITKPDYVKIEGMSGEIFADTLIGCKPLRVNFNFNISGFDNKDTMIIIFDDGESYVTEFVGAPLKHDYRKEGFYIPLIQLISWFYNENTGKYERCIRGYILKDTIKVLGYTADFRIENKQQEILSDGIKMLKPNDTAYFFDESDITPKDLTLSYKWNFGNGDSITTFDNFYKYVYHDTGSYLTSLEITNNICNDEKASHLLIVDVSSNISENEKTSKIVIYPNPVTSAFRINAGNTNIEYIEVIDILGNTLLKTSNISRDINIKHLSNGLYFIRIHTKEDLLSKKIIKK
;
A
#
# COMPACT_ATOMS: atom_id res chain seq x y z
N MET A 1 -88.99 81.11 -42.38
CA MET A 1 -87.74 81.80 -41.99
C MET A 1 -87.21 81.06 -40.76
N LYS A 2 -86.01 80.52 -40.63
CA LYS A 2 -84.75 80.47 -41.38
C LYS A 2 -84.27 79.00 -41.35
N LYS A 3 -83.65 78.53 -42.43
CA LYS A 3 -82.94 77.25 -42.47
C LYS A 3 -81.74 77.31 -41.52
N ILE A 4 -81.60 76.33 -40.64
CA ILE A 4 -80.33 76.04 -39.95
C ILE A 4 -79.94 74.64 -40.39
N VAL A 5 -78.95 74.58 -41.28
CA VAL A 5 -78.25 73.38 -41.68
C VAL A 5 -77.11 73.23 -40.68
N ILE A 6 -77.18 72.22 -39.81
CA ILE A 6 -76.05 71.81 -38.97
C ILE A 6 -75.34 70.69 -39.73
N PHE A 7 -74.15 71.01 -40.25
CA PHE A 7 -73.21 69.99 -40.70
C PHE A 7 -72.66 69.29 -39.45
N LEU A 8 -73.04 68.04 -39.24
CA LEU A 8 -72.34 67.14 -38.34
C LEU A 8 -71.07 66.69 -39.07
N ALA A 9 -69.92 67.28 -38.75
CA ALA A 9 -68.64 66.73 -39.16
C ALA A 9 -68.33 65.53 -38.25
N THR A 10 -68.68 64.33 -38.72
CA THR A 10 -68.14 63.08 -38.15
C THR A 10 -66.63 63.05 -38.40
N PHE A 11 -65.84 63.35 -37.38
CA PHE A 11 -64.44 62.97 -37.34
C PHE A 11 -64.37 61.44 -37.25
N ILE A 12 -64.14 60.78 -38.38
CA ILE A 12 -63.58 59.43 -38.36
C ILE A 12 -62.10 59.63 -38.03
N ALA A 13 -61.73 59.46 -36.76
CA ALA A 13 -60.34 59.14 -36.44
C ALA A 13 -60.07 57.75 -37.03
N LEU A 14 -59.58 57.71 -38.26
CA LEU A 14 -58.88 56.54 -38.77
C LEU A 14 -57.78 56.27 -37.75
N HIS A 15 -57.87 55.16 -37.02
CA HIS A 15 -56.71 54.59 -36.37
C HIS A 15 -55.76 54.20 -37.51
N ALA A 16 -54.84 55.09 -37.86
CA ALA A 16 -53.71 54.73 -38.69
C ALA A 16 -53.03 53.55 -37.98
N ASN A 17 -52.98 52.39 -38.64
CA ASN A 17 -52.07 51.33 -38.21
C ASN A 17 -50.68 51.95 -38.14
N ALA A 18 -50.16 52.16 -36.93
CA ALA A 18 -48.87 52.77 -36.73
C ALA A 18 -47.82 51.88 -37.42
N GLN A 19 -47.11 52.47 -38.37
CA GLN A 19 -46.00 51.82 -39.05
C GLN A 19 -44.87 51.60 -38.05
N ASP A 20 -44.46 50.36 -37.86
CA ASP A 20 -43.41 50.01 -36.90
C ASP A 20 -42.67 48.75 -37.34
N PHE A 21 -41.59 48.43 -36.64
CA PHE A 21 -40.96 47.12 -36.66
C PHE A 21 -40.63 46.65 -35.25
N ASN A 22 -40.57 45.34 -35.05
CA ASN A 22 -40.19 44.74 -33.79
C ASN A 22 -38.93 43.89 -33.96
N ALA A 23 -38.15 43.78 -32.89
CA ALA A 23 -37.09 42.80 -32.74
C ALA A 23 -37.53 41.72 -31.75
N GLU A 24 -37.16 40.47 -32.01
CA GLU A 24 -37.40 39.36 -31.08
C GLU A 24 -36.67 39.55 -29.75
N THR A 25 -35.46 40.13 -29.79
CA THR A 25 -34.70 40.54 -28.61
C THR A 25 -34.05 41.89 -28.84
N THR A 26 -33.94 42.70 -27.78
CA THR A 26 -33.28 44.01 -27.80
C THR A 26 -31.97 44.03 -27.03
N THR A 27 -31.62 42.95 -26.32
CA THR A 27 -30.35 42.85 -25.60
C THR A 27 -29.82 41.43 -25.56
N GLY A 28 -28.50 41.28 -25.54
CA GLY A 28 -27.83 39.99 -25.44
C GLY A 28 -26.31 40.12 -25.52
N CYS A 29 -25.61 39.00 -25.50
CA CYS A 29 -24.14 38.97 -25.54
C CYS A 29 -23.64 38.78 -26.97
N VAL A 30 -22.41 39.22 -27.24
CA VAL A 30 -21.74 38.87 -28.51
C VAL A 30 -21.45 37.36 -28.59
N PRO A 31 -21.67 36.70 -29.75
CA PRO A 31 -22.43 37.16 -30.90
C PRO A 31 -23.94 37.14 -30.65
N LEU A 32 -24.67 38.17 -31.10
CA LEU A 32 -26.12 38.27 -30.95
C LEU A 32 -26.82 38.19 -32.31
N ILE A 33 -27.69 37.18 -32.49
CA ILE A 33 -28.59 37.10 -33.65
C ILE A 33 -29.94 37.71 -33.24
N VAL A 34 -30.43 38.67 -34.02
CA VAL A 34 -31.72 39.33 -33.80
C VAL A 34 -32.59 39.16 -35.03
N GLN A 35 -33.80 38.64 -34.85
CA GLN A 35 -34.83 38.65 -35.88
C GLN A 35 -35.63 39.96 -35.82
N PHE A 36 -35.72 40.64 -36.95
CA PHE A 36 -36.54 41.84 -37.13
C PHE A 36 -37.75 41.54 -38.01
N THR A 37 -38.90 42.10 -37.62
CA THR A 37 -40.16 42.00 -38.36
C THR A 37 -40.82 43.37 -38.45
N ALA A 38 -41.00 43.89 -39.67
CA ALA A 38 -41.81 45.07 -39.93
C ALA A 38 -43.30 44.71 -39.93
N THR A 39 -44.14 45.60 -39.40
CA THR A 39 -45.59 45.35 -39.21
C THR A 39 -46.44 45.55 -40.46
N SER A 40 -45.88 46.20 -41.49
CA SER A 40 -46.53 46.41 -42.79
C SER A 40 -45.52 46.84 -43.86
N GLY A 41 -45.99 46.96 -45.12
CA GLY A 41 -45.16 47.29 -46.29
C GLY A 41 -45.21 46.18 -47.33
N ASP A 42 -44.77 46.49 -48.56
CA ASP A 42 -44.61 45.51 -49.64
C ASP A 42 -43.13 45.17 -49.88
N ALA A 43 -42.23 46.12 -49.54
CA ALA A 43 -40.78 45.94 -49.53
C ALA A 43 -40.15 46.74 -48.37
N TRP A 44 -38.96 46.33 -47.94
CA TRP A 44 -38.27 46.90 -46.78
C TRP A 44 -36.80 47.12 -47.10
N GLU A 45 -36.20 48.11 -46.46
CA GLU A 45 -34.76 48.36 -46.49
C GLU A 45 -34.29 48.49 -45.05
N TRP A 46 -33.41 47.57 -44.62
CA TRP A 46 -32.92 47.50 -43.25
C TRP A 46 -31.49 48.02 -43.14
N ASP A 47 -31.29 48.97 -42.21
CA ASP A 47 -29.99 49.40 -41.72
C ASP A 47 -29.91 49.05 -40.23
N PHE A 48 -29.00 48.15 -39.89
CA PHE A 48 -28.85 47.60 -38.54
C PHE A 48 -27.93 48.45 -37.65
N GLY A 49 -27.30 49.50 -38.19
CA GLY A 49 -26.48 50.46 -37.44
C GLY A 49 -25.05 50.01 -37.14
N ASP A 50 -24.60 48.87 -37.67
CA ASP A 50 -23.27 48.30 -37.43
C ASP A 50 -22.31 48.39 -38.65
N GLY A 51 -22.75 49.08 -39.71
CA GLY A 51 -21.99 49.26 -40.95
C GLY A 51 -22.04 48.07 -41.91
N THR A 52 -22.86 47.05 -41.64
CA THR A 52 -23.12 45.95 -42.57
C THR A 52 -23.99 46.37 -43.75
N SER A 53 -24.03 45.52 -44.79
CA SER A 53 -24.83 45.80 -46.00
C SER A 53 -26.33 45.80 -45.71
N VAL A 54 -27.03 46.72 -46.34
CA VAL A 54 -28.49 46.87 -46.27
C VAL A 54 -29.21 45.62 -46.77
N ALA A 55 -30.22 45.16 -46.04
CA ALA A 55 -31.02 43.97 -46.37
C ALA A 55 -32.44 44.34 -46.82
N TYR A 56 -33.04 43.53 -47.70
CA TYR A 56 -34.32 43.83 -48.35
C TYR A 56 -35.45 42.81 -48.09
N THR A 57 -35.30 41.98 -47.06
CA THR A 57 -36.24 40.89 -46.74
C THR A 57 -36.94 41.16 -45.40
N ASN A 58 -38.13 40.59 -45.22
CA ASN A 58 -38.90 40.69 -43.98
C ASN A 58 -39.72 39.40 -43.78
N PRO A 59 -39.63 38.72 -42.62
CA PRO A 59 -38.69 38.98 -41.52
C PRO A 59 -37.22 38.74 -41.94
N ILE A 60 -36.27 39.31 -41.18
CA ILE A 60 -34.83 39.19 -41.44
C ILE A 60 -34.06 38.91 -40.14
N ASN A 61 -33.07 38.02 -40.21
CA ASN A 61 -32.12 37.78 -39.13
C ASN A 61 -30.84 38.57 -39.37
N HIS A 62 -30.37 39.29 -38.36
CA HIS A 62 -29.09 40.01 -38.39
C HIS A 62 -28.16 39.52 -37.28
N LEU A 63 -26.88 39.39 -37.59
CA LEU A 63 -25.84 38.95 -36.65
C LEU A 63 -24.95 40.13 -36.24
N TYR A 64 -25.03 40.53 -34.98
CA TYR A 64 -24.12 41.49 -34.38
C TYR A 64 -22.89 40.77 -33.80
N THR A 65 -21.70 41.06 -34.33
CA THR A 65 -20.43 40.44 -33.93
C THR A 65 -19.58 41.28 -32.98
N SER A 66 -20.00 42.51 -32.68
CA SER A 66 -19.29 43.42 -31.77
C SER A 66 -20.21 43.95 -30.70
N ALA A 67 -19.64 44.26 -29.53
CA ALA A 67 -20.39 44.90 -28.46
C ALA A 67 -20.66 46.37 -28.82
N GLY A 68 -21.83 46.87 -28.41
CA GLY A 68 -22.26 48.23 -28.71
C GLY A 68 -23.76 48.41 -28.63
N ALA A 69 -24.19 49.67 -28.68
CA ALA A 69 -25.58 50.04 -28.84
C ALA A 69 -25.83 50.43 -30.30
N TYR A 70 -26.78 49.77 -30.93
CA TYR A 70 -27.06 49.92 -32.36
C TYR A 70 -28.40 50.62 -32.58
N THR A 71 -28.39 51.60 -33.47
CA THR A 71 -29.60 52.28 -33.95
C THR A 71 -30.09 51.58 -35.19
N VAL A 72 -31.30 51.02 -35.14
CA VAL A 72 -31.89 50.26 -36.25
C VAL A 72 -32.88 51.13 -37.00
N LYS A 73 -32.77 51.16 -38.32
CA LYS A 73 -33.64 51.89 -39.22
C LYS A 73 -34.26 50.94 -40.25
N CYS A 74 -35.58 51.04 -40.41
CA CYS A 74 -36.32 50.34 -41.45
C CYS A 74 -37.00 51.38 -42.36
N THR A 75 -36.69 51.34 -43.65
CA THR A 75 -37.45 52.08 -44.67
C THR A 75 -38.53 51.15 -45.24
N ILE A 76 -39.79 51.49 -45.03
CA ILE A 76 -40.96 50.75 -45.51
C ILE A 76 -41.40 51.35 -46.85
N ILE A 77 -41.50 50.49 -47.88
CA ILE A 77 -41.84 50.85 -49.26
C ILE A 77 -43.19 50.23 -49.65
N TYR A 78 -44.02 51.03 -50.31
CA TYR A 78 -45.34 50.60 -50.81
C TYR A 78 -45.40 50.61 -52.33
N SER A 79 -46.08 49.64 -52.89
CA SER A 79 -46.30 49.49 -54.34
C SER A 79 -47.31 50.50 -54.93
N ASP A 80 -48.11 51.15 -54.08
CA ASP A 80 -49.23 52.02 -54.47
C ASP A 80 -48.91 53.53 -54.44
N SER A 81 -47.62 53.88 -54.60
CA SER A 81 -47.13 55.27 -54.65
C SER A 81 -47.32 56.10 -53.36
N ARG A 82 -47.66 55.46 -52.23
CA ARG A 82 -47.60 56.12 -50.91
C ARG A 82 -46.16 56.56 -50.58
N PRO A 83 -45.96 57.67 -49.85
CA PRO A 83 -44.63 58.07 -49.40
C PRO A 83 -43.97 56.97 -48.57
N GLN A 84 -42.70 56.68 -48.86
CA GLN A 84 -41.88 55.80 -48.04
C GLN A 84 -41.90 56.29 -46.59
N GLN A 85 -41.93 55.34 -45.65
CA GLN A 85 -41.89 55.64 -44.22
C GLN A 85 -40.56 55.15 -43.65
N ILE A 86 -39.91 55.99 -42.84
CA ILE A 86 -38.68 55.64 -42.15
C ILE A 86 -39.00 55.51 -40.67
N VAL A 87 -38.79 54.33 -40.12
CA VAL A 87 -38.88 54.08 -38.68
C VAL A 87 -37.46 53.90 -38.17
N THR A 88 -37.04 54.74 -37.21
CA THR A 88 -35.72 54.67 -36.57
C THR A 88 -35.91 54.42 -35.08
N LYS A 89 -35.26 53.37 -34.55
CA LYS A 89 -35.19 53.10 -33.12
C LYS A 89 -33.74 53.27 -32.65
N THR A 90 -33.48 54.33 -31.89
CA THR A 90 -32.14 54.68 -31.37
C THR A 90 -31.74 53.76 -30.23
N ASN A 91 -30.50 53.27 -30.23
CA ASN A 91 -29.97 52.32 -29.23
C ASN A 91 -30.93 51.14 -28.98
N TYR A 92 -31.57 50.66 -30.05
CA TYR A 92 -32.64 49.68 -29.97
C TYR A 92 -32.12 48.29 -29.63
N ILE A 93 -30.94 47.96 -30.14
CA ILE A 93 -30.24 46.71 -29.82
C ILE A 93 -29.01 47.04 -29.00
N VAL A 94 -28.88 46.43 -27.83
CA VAL A 94 -27.73 46.55 -26.93
C VAL A 94 -27.02 45.21 -26.86
N VAL A 95 -25.83 45.14 -27.48
CA VAL A 95 -24.98 43.95 -27.50
C VAL A 95 -23.89 44.11 -26.45
N ASN A 96 -23.94 43.28 -25.43
CA ASN A 96 -23.01 43.29 -24.31
C ASN A 96 -21.74 42.51 -24.65
N PRO A 97 -20.57 42.96 -24.18
CA PRO A 97 -19.32 42.25 -24.36
C PRO A 97 -19.33 40.94 -23.56
N LYS A 98 -18.60 39.96 -24.10
CA LYS A 98 -18.39 38.67 -23.45
C LYS A 98 -17.02 38.69 -22.76
N PRO A 99 -16.91 38.19 -21.52
CA PRO A 99 -15.61 38.03 -20.87
C PRO A 99 -14.75 37.00 -21.62
N HIS A 100 -13.46 36.96 -21.31
CA HIS A 100 -12.52 35.95 -21.77
C HIS A 100 -12.06 35.08 -20.58
N ALA A 101 -12.42 33.80 -20.60
CA ALA A 101 -12.07 32.85 -19.56
C ALA A 101 -10.66 32.27 -19.77
N ASP A 102 -9.77 32.44 -18.80
CA ASP A 102 -8.47 31.75 -18.77
C ASP A 102 -7.92 31.64 -17.34
N PHE A 103 -7.01 30.69 -17.13
CA PHE A 103 -6.36 30.40 -15.86
C PHE A 103 -4.99 29.73 -16.03
N THR A 104 -4.15 29.80 -15.00
CA THR A 104 -2.87 29.09 -14.92
C THR A 104 -2.67 28.43 -13.57
N SER A 105 -1.69 27.54 -13.48
CA SER A 105 -1.20 26.90 -12.27
C SER A 105 0.26 26.52 -12.50
N PHE A 106 1.09 26.55 -11.45
CA PHE A 106 2.51 26.21 -11.52
C PHE A 106 2.82 24.81 -10.96
N ASN A 107 1.86 24.20 -10.27
CA ASN A 107 2.01 22.94 -9.55
C ASN A 107 0.92 21.92 -9.94
N ASN A 108 0.56 21.88 -11.21
CA ASN A 108 -0.46 20.99 -11.76
C ASN A 108 0.05 19.59 -12.12
N GLN A 109 1.29 19.22 -11.76
CA GLN A 109 1.83 17.88 -12.01
C GLN A 109 2.73 17.43 -10.85
N SER A 110 2.40 16.27 -10.27
CA SER A 110 3.20 15.59 -9.24
C SER A 110 2.65 14.19 -8.94
N CYS A 111 3.19 13.53 -7.93
CA CYS A 111 2.64 12.29 -7.41
C CYS A 111 1.40 12.53 -6.54
N ASP A 112 0.57 11.51 -6.36
CA ASP A 112 -0.56 11.55 -5.44
C ASP A 112 -0.11 11.56 -3.95
N PRO A 113 -0.78 12.32 -3.06
CA PRO A 113 -1.78 13.34 -3.33
C PRO A 113 -1.14 14.71 -3.69
N LEU A 114 -1.90 15.57 -4.36
CA LEU A 114 -1.44 16.88 -4.83
C LEU A 114 -2.44 17.99 -4.49
N ASN A 115 -1.99 19.05 -3.79
CA ASN A 115 -2.73 20.31 -3.69
C ASN A 115 -2.34 21.21 -4.86
N VAL A 116 -3.31 21.62 -5.68
CA VAL A 116 -3.08 22.51 -6.83
C VAL A 116 -3.64 23.89 -6.55
N GLU A 117 -2.84 24.92 -6.79
CA GLU A 117 -3.26 26.32 -6.69
C GLU A 117 -3.61 26.83 -8.10
N PHE A 118 -4.82 27.38 -8.26
CA PHE A 118 -5.28 27.91 -9.53
C PHE A 118 -5.29 29.43 -9.52
N ASN A 119 -4.65 30.02 -10.52
CA ASN A 119 -4.59 31.46 -10.73
C ASN A 119 -5.51 31.86 -11.89
N ASN A 120 -6.61 32.54 -11.58
CA ASN A 120 -7.45 33.15 -12.61
C ASN A 120 -6.72 34.31 -13.31
N ILE A 121 -6.66 34.25 -14.64
CA ILE A 121 -6.14 35.31 -15.51
C ILE A 121 -7.21 35.77 -16.51
N SER A 122 -8.48 35.53 -16.18
CA SER A 122 -9.60 35.94 -17.01
C SER A 122 -9.74 37.46 -17.01
N TYR A 123 -10.20 38.01 -18.12
CA TYR A 123 -10.42 39.45 -18.26
C TYR A 123 -11.74 39.73 -18.97
N ASP A 124 -12.25 40.94 -18.79
CA ASP A 124 -13.37 41.49 -19.54
C ASP A 124 -12.99 42.90 -19.98
N ASN A 125 -13.33 43.25 -21.23
CA ASN A 125 -12.89 44.50 -21.85
C ASN A 125 -13.69 45.72 -21.38
N ASP A 126 -14.77 45.52 -20.62
CA ASP A 126 -15.74 46.58 -20.30
C ASP A 126 -16.08 46.65 -18.78
N THR A 127 -15.84 45.56 -18.01
CA THR A 127 -16.23 45.49 -16.59
C THR A 127 -15.18 44.82 -15.72
N ALA A 128 -15.00 45.31 -14.48
CA ALA A 128 -14.01 44.77 -13.53
C ALA A 128 -14.57 43.66 -12.62
N SER A 129 -15.87 43.34 -12.69
CA SER A 129 -16.50 42.37 -11.77
C SER A 129 -16.94 41.11 -12.51
N LEU A 130 -16.19 40.04 -12.29
CA LEU A 130 -16.48 38.70 -12.76
C LEU A 130 -16.83 37.80 -11.57
N THR A 131 -17.78 36.89 -11.77
CA THR A 131 -18.01 35.75 -10.89
C THR A 131 -17.44 34.48 -11.52
N TYR A 132 -16.97 33.57 -10.69
CA TYR A 132 -16.23 32.37 -11.12
C TYR A 132 -16.99 31.11 -10.73
N GLN A 133 -16.94 30.10 -11.57
CA GLN A 133 -17.38 28.75 -11.25
C GLN A 133 -16.37 27.77 -11.84
N TRP A 134 -15.66 27.11 -10.94
CA TRP A 134 -14.64 26.11 -11.25
C TRP A 134 -15.23 24.70 -11.19
N PHE A 135 -14.72 23.83 -12.04
CA PHE A 135 -14.94 22.38 -12.00
C PHE A 135 -13.58 21.71 -12.15
N PHE A 136 -13.16 20.94 -11.15
CA PHE A 136 -11.83 20.34 -11.11
C PHE A 136 -11.74 18.99 -11.82
N GLY A 137 -12.89 18.36 -12.11
CA GLY A 137 -12.96 17.09 -12.83
C GLY A 137 -12.73 15.87 -11.93
N ASP A 138 -12.64 16.07 -10.62
CA ASP A 138 -12.53 15.03 -9.60
C ASP A 138 -13.91 14.73 -9.01
N SER A 139 -14.75 14.06 -9.80
CA SER A 139 -16.13 13.71 -9.39
C SER A 139 -16.22 12.81 -8.13
N LEU A 140 -15.08 12.29 -7.63
CA LEU A 140 -15.03 11.49 -6.41
C LEU A 140 -14.81 12.35 -5.16
N SER A 141 -14.44 13.63 -5.32
CA SER A 141 -14.29 14.58 -4.21
C SER A 141 -15.62 15.27 -3.88
N ASN A 142 -15.78 15.67 -2.62
CA ASN A 142 -16.98 16.42 -2.18
C ASN A 142 -16.88 17.92 -2.53
N ASP A 143 -15.73 18.38 -3.01
CA ASP A 143 -15.34 19.76 -3.25
C ASP A 143 -14.85 20.00 -4.69
N ASP A 144 -15.37 19.23 -5.66
CA ASP A 144 -15.06 19.31 -7.11
C ASP A 144 -15.38 20.67 -7.76
N THR A 145 -15.97 21.61 -7.03
CA THR A 145 -16.30 22.95 -7.54
C THR A 145 -15.91 24.06 -6.58
N SER A 146 -15.65 25.25 -7.12
CA SER A 146 -15.36 26.45 -6.33
C SER A 146 -15.89 27.71 -7.00
N SER A 147 -16.20 28.73 -6.20
CA SER A 147 -16.57 30.07 -6.66
C SER A 147 -15.52 31.14 -6.35
N LEU A 148 -14.37 30.75 -5.80
CA LEU A 148 -13.28 31.66 -5.48
C LEU A 148 -12.58 32.15 -6.75
N LYS A 149 -12.00 33.35 -6.69
CA LYS A 149 -11.20 33.88 -7.80
C LYS A 149 -9.94 33.06 -8.03
N HIS A 150 -9.22 32.72 -6.97
CA HIS A 150 -8.01 31.90 -7.00
C HIS A 150 -8.20 30.72 -6.03
N PRO A 151 -8.84 29.62 -6.45
CA PRO A 151 -9.06 28.49 -5.57
C PRO A 151 -7.82 27.60 -5.44
N GLU A 152 -7.80 26.83 -4.37
CA GLU A 152 -6.98 25.62 -4.24
C GLU A 152 -7.88 24.39 -4.27
N HIS A 153 -7.37 23.25 -4.74
CA HIS A 153 -8.08 21.98 -4.69
C HIS A 153 -7.12 20.81 -4.44
N PHE A 154 -7.55 19.89 -3.59
CA PHE A 154 -6.75 18.77 -3.13
C PHE A 154 -7.18 17.46 -3.80
N PHE A 155 -6.34 16.97 -4.71
CA PHE A 155 -6.59 15.76 -5.45
C PHE A 155 -5.91 14.55 -4.79
N ASN A 156 -6.70 13.55 -4.44
CA ASN A 156 -6.23 12.40 -3.65
C ASN A 156 -5.77 11.21 -4.49
N ASN A 157 -6.26 11.10 -5.72
CA ASN A 157 -6.07 9.91 -6.55
C ASN A 157 -5.21 10.25 -7.77
N TYR A 158 -4.32 9.32 -8.13
CA TYR A 158 -3.59 9.41 -9.39
C TYR A 158 -4.58 9.30 -10.56
N LYS A 159 -4.56 10.30 -11.44
CA LYS A 159 -5.40 10.46 -12.62
C LYS A 159 -4.98 11.75 -13.32
N TYR A 160 -5.37 11.90 -14.58
CA TYR A 160 -5.35 13.19 -15.26
C TYR A 160 -6.76 13.79 -15.22
N TYR A 161 -6.83 15.08 -14.89
CA TYR A 161 -8.09 15.80 -14.65
C TYR A 161 -8.24 16.97 -15.62
N ASP A 162 -9.41 17.03 -16.25
CA ASP A 162 -9.85 18.16 -17.06
C ASP A 162 -10.38 19.27 -16.14
N VAL A 163 -9.77 20.45 -16.18
CA VAL A 163 -10.19 21.59 -15.35
C VAL A 163 -10.95 22.58 -16.21
N SER A 164 -12.14 22.95 -15.73
CA SER A 164 -13.01 23.94 -16.38
C SER A 164 -13.26 25.16 -15.51
N LEU A 165 -13.30 26.32 -16.14
CA LEU A 165 -13.66 27.59 -15.53
C LEU A 165 -14.74 28.28 -16.36
N ILE A 166 -15.84 28.63 -15.70
CA ILE A 166 -16.87 29.52 -16.24
C ILE A 166 -16.72 30.88 -15.56
N VAL A 167 -16.59 31.93 -16.36
CA VAL A 167 -16.64 33.32 -15.88
C VAL A 167 -17.91 33.98 -16.37
N THR A 168 -18.56 34.74 -15.49
CA THR A 168 -19.78 35.48 -15.80
C THR A 168 -19.58 36.94 -15.45
N ASN A 169 -19.88 37.86 -16.36
CA ASN A 169 -19.83 39.30 -16.10
C ASN A 169 -21.17 39.84 -15.58
N ILE A 170 -21.23 41.15 -15.31
CA ILE A 170 -22.42 41.81 -14.75
C ILE A 170 -23.65 41.76 -15.67
N PHE A 171 -23.45 41.57 -16.98
CA PHE A 171 -24.51 41.43 -17.98
C PHE A 171 -25.00 39.99 -18.13
N ASN A 172 -24.53 39.09 -17.25
CA ASN A 172 -24.79 37.66 -17.29
C ASN A 172 -24.22 36.97 -18.55
N CYS A 173 -23.29 37.63 -19.25
CA CYS A 173 -22.55 37.04 -20.37
C CYS A 173 -21.47 36.12 -19.83
N LYS A 174 -21.37 34.93 -20.45
CA LYS A 174 -20.51 33.85 -19.97
C LYS A 174 -19.48 33.45 -20.99
N ASP A 175 -18.29 33.15 -20.49
CA ASP A 175 -17.28 32.41 -21.24
C ASP A 175 -16.81 31.19 -20.45
N THR A 176 -16.34 30.18 -21.17
CA THR A 176 -15.95 28.90 -20.60
C THR A 176 -14.67 28.42 -21.25
N ILE A 177 -13.73 28.04 -20.41
CA ILE A 177 -12.49 27.38 -20.84
C ILE A 177 -12.41 26.02 -20.14
N THR A 178 -12.06 24.99 -20.91
CA THR A 178 -11.74 23.66 -20.40
C THR A 178 -10.35 23.31 -20.89
N LYS A 179 -9.44 23.00 -19.96
CA LYS A 179 -8.09 22.53 -20.28
C LYS A 179 -8.05 21.02 -20.02
N PRO A 180 -7.95 20.19 -21.07
CA PRO A 180 -7.91 18.74 -20.91
C PRO A 180 -6.58 18.28 -20.30
N ASP A 181 -6.63 17.23 -19.47
CA ASP A 181 -5.49 16.67 -18.73
C ASP A 181 -4.62 17.75 -18.07
N TYR A 182 -5.26 18.81 -17.56
CA TYR A 182 -4.55 19.99 -17.05
C TYR A 182 -3.84 19.70 -15.74
N VAL A 183 -4.48 18.93 -14.85
CA VAL A 183 -3.82 18.42 -13.65
C VAL A 183 -3.43 16.97 -13.88
N LYS A 184 -2.13 16.69 -13.84
CA LYS A 184 -1.53 15.37 -14.10
C LYS A 184 -1.02 14.77 -12.80
N ILE A 185 -1.79 13.88 -12.19
CA ILE A 185 -1.37 13.21 -10.96
C ILE A 185 -0.86 11.83 -11.30
N GLU A 186 0.45 11.69 -11.14
CA GLU A 186 1.18 10.46 -11.38
C GLU A 186 1.09 9.58 -10.15
N GLY A 187 1.13 8.27 -10.35
CA GLY A 187 1.02 7.34 -9.25
C GLY A 187 0.85 5.92 -9.75
N MET A 188 0.80 5.02 -8.79
CA MET A 188 0.64 3.59 -9.01
C MET A 188 -0.37 3.05 -8.02
N SER A 189 -0.98 1.93 -8.36
CA SER A 189 -1.66 1.08 -7.38
C SER A 189 -1.10 -0.33 -7.42
N GLY A 190 -1.09 -0.99 -6.27
CA GLY A 190 -0.48 -2.31 -6.11
C GLY A 190 -1.18 -3.11 -5.02
N GLU A 191 -1.16 -4.43 -5.17
CA GLU A 191 -1.49 -5.38 -4.12
C GLU A 191 -0.55 -6.58 -4.22
N ILE A 192 -0.12 -7.09 -3.06
CA ILE A 192 0.73 -8.28 -2.93
C ILE A 192 -0.08 -9.42 -2.30
N PHE A 193 0.10 -10.62 -2.84
CA PHE A 193 -0.52 -11.84 -2.36
C PHE A 193 0.54 -12.92 -2.16
N ALA A 194 0.37 -13.74 -1.12
CA ALA A 194 1.17 -14.94 -0.89
C ALA A 194 0.28 -16.18 -1.08
N ASP A 195 0.81 -17.22 -1.71
CA ASP A 195 0.09 -18.48 -1.89
C ASP A 195 0.00 -19.31 -0.59
N THR A 196 0.98 -19.16 0.29
CA THR A 196 1.11 -19.90 1.55
C THR A 196 1.43 -18.93 2.69
N LEU A 197 0.63 -18.98 3.76
CA LEU A 197 0.78 -18.11 4.93
C LEU A 197 1.30 -18.84 6.18
N ILE A 198 1.44 -20.16 6.14
CA ILE A 198 1.93 -20.94 7.27
C ILE A 198 2.65 -22.20 6.81
N GLY A 199 3.76 -22.54 7.46
CA GLY A 199 4.49 -23.78 7.21
C GLY A 199 5.84 -23.82 7.92
N CYS A 200 6.54 -24.94 7.81
CA CYS A 200 7.79 -25.17 8.51
C CYS A 200 8.97 -24.53 7.78
N LYS A 201 10.00 -24.10 8.52
CA LYS A 201 11.28 -23.76 7.89
C LYS A 201 11.92 -25.00 7.22
N PRO A 202 12.47 -24.89 5.99
CA PRO A 202 12.35 -23.75 5.08
C PRO A 202 10.95 -23.68 4.43
N LEU A 203 10.28 -22.54 4.57
CA LEU A 203 8.97 -22.31 3.96
C LEU A 203 9.14 -21.58 2.63
N ARG A 204 8.81 -22.26 1.53
CA ARG A 204 8.79 -21.65 0.19
C ARG A 204 7.44 -20.96 -0.04
N VAL A 205 7.46 -19.67 -0.35
CA VAL A 205 6.27 -18.85 -0.64
C VAL A 205 6.37 -18.28 -2.06
N ASN A 206 5.28 -18.35 -2.82
CA ASN A 206 5.13 -17.65 -4.09
C ASN A 206 4.33 -16.36 -3.88
N PHE A 207 4.90 -15.24 -4.32
CA PHE A 207 4.29 -13.93 -4.30
C PHE A 207 3.71 -13.57 -5.65
N ASN A 208 2.44 -13.16 -5.65
CA ASN A 208 1.73 -12.63 -6.82
C ASN A 208 1.42 -11.15 -6.59
N PHE A 209 1.30 -10.39 -7.68
CA PHE A 209 1.09 -8.95 -7.61
C PHE A 209 -0.04 -8.53 -8.56
N ASN A 210 -0.86 -7.58 -8.12
CA ASN A 210 -1.79 -6.85 -8.98
C ASN A 210 -1.39 -5.38 -8.99
N ILE A 211 -0.72 -4.94 -10.04
CA ILE A 211 -0.11 -3.60 -10.13
C ILE A 211 -0.68 -2.87 -11.35
N SER A 212 -0.98 -1.58 -11.20
CA SER A 212 -1.34 -0.69 -12.29
C SER A 212 -0.59 0.64 -12.23
N GLY A 213 -0.47 1.34 -13.36
CA GLY A 213 0.34 2.55 -13.48
C GLY A 213 1.84 2.30 -13.48
N PHE A 214 2.27 1.08 -13.87
CA PHE A 214 3.66 0.63 -13.83
C PHE A 214 4.12 0.23 -15.23
N ASP A 215 5.24 0.79 -15.69
CA ASP A 215 5.80 0.59 -17.04
C ASP A 215 7.23 0.00 -16.98
N ASN A 216 7.82 -0.36 -18.12
CA ASN A 216 9.11 -1.05 -18.22
C ASN A 216 10.32 -0.26 -17.69
N LYS A 217 10.15 1.04 -17.41
CA LYS A 217 11.16 1.94 -16.80
C LYS A 217 11.05 2.01 -15.28
N ASP A 218 10.02 1.40 -14.71
CA ASP A 218 9.70 1.49 -13.29
C ASP A 218 10.35 0.34 -12.51
N THR A 219 10.52 0.52 -11.21
CA THR A 219 11.23 -0.44 -10.35
C THR A 219 10.31 -0.92 -9.24
N MET A 220 10.26 -2.23 -9.04
CA MET A 220 9.60 -2.87 -7.90
C MET A 220 10.66 -3.45 -6.98
N ILE A 221 10.56 -3.11 -5.70
CA ILE A 221 11.37 -3.69 -4.62
C ILE A 221 10.43 -4.50 -3.74
N ILE A 222 10.78 -5.76 -3.49
CA ILE A 222 10.07 -6.61 -2.53
C ILE A 222 10.97 -6.79 -1.33
N ILE A 223 10.46 -6.49 -0.15
CA ILE A 223 11.14 -6.71 1.12
C ILE A 223 10.40 -7.84 1.81
N PHE A 224 11.09 -8.95 2.06
CA PHE A 224 10.47 -10.18 2.56
C PHE A 224 10.29 -10.20 4.08
N ASP A 225 10.78 -9.16 4.78
CA ASP A 225 10.74 -8.99 6.24
C ASP A 225 11.65 -9.96 7.03
N ASP A 226 12.54 -10.68 6.36
CA ASP A 226 13.56 -11.54 6.98
C ASP A 226 14.98 -10.98 6.85
N GLY A 227 15.10 -9.74 6.36
CA GLY A 227 16.36 -9.07 6.03
C GLY A 227 16.77 -9.19 4.57
N GLU A 228 16.06 -9.99 3.77
CA GLU A 228 16.28 -10.10 2.33
C GLU A 228 15.31 -9.21 1.55
N SER A 229 15.76 -8.80 0.36
CA SER A 229 14.95 -8.04 -0.59
C SER A 229 15.29 -8.44 -2.02
N TYR A 230 14.35 -8.19 -2.92
CA TYR A 230 14.49 -8.45 -4.33
C TYR A 230 14.08 -7.22 -5.13
N VAL A 231 14.89 -6.86 -6.13
CA VAL A 231 14.63 -5.69 -7.00
C VAL A 231 14.42 -6.19 -8.42
N THR A 232 13.34 -5.75 -9.07
CA THR A 232 13.00 -6.13 -10.44
C THR A 232 12.32 -4.99 -11.19
N GLU A 233 12.49 -4.98 -12.51
CA GLU A 233 11.81 -4.09 -13.46
C GLU A 233 10.65 -4.84 -14.17
N PHE A 234 10.43 -6.12 -13.84
CA PHE A 234 9.49 -7.02 -14.53
C PHE A 234 8.54 -7.71 -13.55
N VAL A 235 7.24 -7.77 -13.91
CA VAL A 235 6.13 -8.28 -13.08
C VAL A 235 5.57 -9.63 -13.59
N GLY A 236 6.16 -10.24 -14.63
CA GLY A 236 5.51 -11.34 -15.36
C GLY A 236 5.62 -12.77 -14.81
N ALA A 237 6.19 -12.99 -13.62
CA ALA A 237 6.16 -14.30 -12.96
C ALA A 237 6.06 -14.16 -11.43
N PRO A 238 5.38 -15.09 -10.73
CA PRO A 238 5.35 -15.07 -9.28
C PRO A 238 6.76 -15.20 -8.71
N LEU A 239 7.10 -14.32 -7.77
CA LEU A 239 8.41 -14.33 -7.13
C LEU A 239 8.43 -15.38 -6.03
N LYS A 240 9.49 -16.19 -6.00
CA LYS A 240 9.69 -17.22 -4.97
C LYS A 240 10.65 -16.73 -3.90
N HIS A 241 10.31 -16.99 -2.64
CA HIS A 241 11.19 -16.77 -1.50
C HIS A 241 11.17 -17.94 -0.54
N ASP A 242 12.31 -18.27 0.06
CA ASP A 242 12.47 -19.37 1.01
C ASP A 242 12.78 -18.82 2.41
N TYR A 243 11.78 -18.79 3.29
CA TYR A 243 11.99 -18.39 4.68
C TYR A 243 12.65 -19.52 5.49
N ARG A 244 13.89 -19.30 5.92
CA ARG A 244 14.72 -20.32 6.60
C ARG A 244 14.74 -20.22 8.11
N LYS A 245 14.23 -19.13 8.67
CA LYS A 245 14.13 -18.90 10.10
C LYS A 245 12.66 -18.90 10.51
N GLU A 246 12.42 -19.39 11.71
CA GLU A 246 11.13 -19.31 12.37
C GLU A 246 10.79 -17.86 12.73
N GLY A 247 9.52 -17.49 12.60
CA GLY A 247 9.09 -16.12 12.85
C GLY A 247 7.78 -15.75 12.16
N PHE A 248 7.45 -14.47 12.29
CA PHE A 248 6.33 -13.82 11.63
C PHE A 248 6.87 -12.81 10.64
N TYR A 249 6.38 -12.83 9.41
CA TYR A 249 6.85 -11.97 8.33
C TYR A 249 5.67 -11.24 7.69
N ILE A 250 5.83 -9.94 7.49
CA ILE A 250 4.88 -9.08 6.76
C ILE A 250 5.62 -8.44 5.58
N PRO A 251 5.71 -9.16 4.45
CA PRO A 251 6.39 -8.63 3.27
C PRO A 251 5.73 -7.36 2.76
N LEU A 252 6.53 -6.50 2.13
CA LEU A 252 6.01 -5.32 1.44
C LEU A 252 6.62 -5.19 0.06
N ILE A 253 5.82 -4.70 -0.88
CA ILE A 253 6.30 -4.21 -2.16
C ILE A 253 6.41 -2.69 -2.11
N GLN A 254 7.49 -2.15 -2.67
CA GLN A 254 7.67 -0.74 -2.94
C GLN A 254 7.77 -0.56 -4.45
N LEU A 255 6.85 0.21 -5.01
CA LEU A 255 6.81 0.56 -6.42
C LEU A 255 7.43 1.95 -6.60
N ILE A 256 8.29 2.10 -7.59
CA ILE A 256 8.98 3.34 -7.94
C ILE A 256 8.72 3.61 -9.42
N SER A 257 7.88 4.60 -9.73
CA SER A 257 7.60 5.00 -11.11
C SER A 257 8.24 6.33 -11.46
N TRP A 258 8.76 6.45 -12.67
CA TRP A 258 9.42 7.64 -13.17
C TRP A 258 8.57 8.38 -14.19
N PHE A 259 8.42 9.70 -14.01
CA PHE A 259 7.74 10.57 -14.95
C PHE A 259 8.54 11.84 -15.22
N TYR A 260 8.28 12.47 -16.36
CA TYR A 260 8.86 13.77 -16.69
C TYR A 260 7.91 14.86 -16.24
N ASN A 261 8.36 15.73 -15.32
CA ASN A 261 7.59 16.85 -14.83
C ASN A 261 7.80 18.07 -15.74
N GLU A 262 6.74 18.49 -16.43
CA GLU A 262 6.77 19.62 -17.36
C GLU A 262 6.99 20.96 -16.63
N ASN A 263 6.56 21.07 -15.37
CA ASN A 263 6.72 22.29 -14.56
C ASN A 263 8.16 22.50 -14.10
N THR A 264 8.87 21.43 -13.76
CA THR A 264 10.24 21.49 -13.25
C THR A 264 11.30 21.21 -14.32
N GLY A 265 10.89 20.64 -15.47
CA GLY A 265 11.75 20.26 -16.57
C GLY A 265 12.65 19.05 -16.27
N LYS A 266 12.32 18.26 -15.24
CA LYS A 266 13.14 17.16 -14.72
C LYS A 266 12.35 15.85 -14.64
N TYR A 267 13.07 14.73 -14.65
CA TYR A 267 12.50 13.46 -14.27
C TYR A 267 12.37 13.36 -12.75
N GLU A 268 11.16 13.04 -12.31
CA GLU A 268 10.79 12.84 -10.91
C GLU A 268 10.29 11.41 -10.72
N ARG A 269 10.22 10.95 -9.46
CA ARG A 269 9.78 9.59 -9.14
C ARG A 269 8.68 9.58 -8.08
N CYS A 270 7.67 8.75 -8.31
CA CYS A 270 6.64 8.43 -7.33
C CYS A 270 7.00 7.12 -6.63
N ILE A 271 6.87 7.08 -5.31
CA ILE A 271 7.17 5.91 -4.49
C ILE A 271 5.94 5.54 -3.67
N ARG A 272 5.44 4.32 -3.83
CA ARG A 272 4.30 3.78 -3.06
C ARG A 272 4.62 2.40 -2.52
N GLY A 273 4.22 2.14 -1.27
CA GLY A 273 4.44 0.88 -0.58
C GLY A 273 3.12 0.15 -0.30
N TYR A 274 3.08 -1.16 -0.52
CA TYR A 274 1.94 -2.02 -0.22
C TYR A 274 2.41 -3.21 0.59
N ILE A 275 1.85 -3.36 1.79
CA ILE A 275 2.12 -4.48 2.68
C ILE A 275 1.23 -5.67 2.33
N LEU A 276 1.73 -6.88 2.57
CA LEU A 276 0.89 -8.06 2.63
C LEU A 276 -0.12 -7.87 3.76
N LYS A 277 -1.42 -8.01 3.43
CA LYS A 277 -2.50 -7.84 4.42
C LYS A 277 -2.47 -8.92 5.50
N ASP A 278 -2.00 -10.10 5.14
CA ASP A 278 -1.83 -11.24 6.03
C ASP A 278 -0.38 -11.37 6.52
N THR A 279 -0.17 -12.22 7.53
CA THR A 279 1.15 -12.52 8.09
C THR A 279 1.59 -13.93 7.71
N ILE A 280 2.81 -14.07 7.20
CA ILE A 280 3.43 -15.38 6.95
C ILE A 280 4.01 -15.89 8.27
N LYS A 281 3.65 -17.11 8.65
CA LYS A 281 4.04 -17.77 9.90
C LYS A 281 4.96 -18.93 9.59
N VAL A 282 6.24 -18.76 9.85
CA VAL A 282 7.24 -19.81 9.63
C VAL A 282 7.50 -20.50 10.95
N LEU A 283 7.13 -21.77 11.01
CA LEU A 283 7.19 -22.58 12.20
C LEU A 283 8.59 -23.19 12.34
N GLY A 284 9.12 -23.16 13.55
CA GLY A 284 10.29 -23.92 13.95
C GLY A 284 10.17 -24.30 15.41
N TYR A 285 10.53 -25.54 15.71
CA TYR A 285 10.61 -26.00 17.09
C TYR A 285 11.81 -26.92 17.24
N THR A 286 12.52 -26.76 18.36
CA THR A 286 13.61 -27.65 18.76
C THR A 286 13.13 -28.45 19.96
N ALA A 287 12.98 -29.76 19.78
CA ALA A 287 12.55 -30.62 20.87
C ALA A 287 13.62 -30.63 21.98
N ASP A 288 13.19 -30.47 23.22
CA ASP A 288 14.00 -30.67 24.42
C ASP A 288 13.10 -31.04 25.60
N PHE A 289 13.65 -31.73 26.60
CA PHE A 289 12.90 -32.09 27.80
C PHE A 289 13.84 -32.38 28.96
N ARG A 290 13.37 -32.14 30.18
CA ARG A 290 14.08 -32.58 31.38
C ARG A 290 13.33 -33.70 32.09
N ILE A 291 14.09 -34.48 32.84
CA ILE A 291 13.56 -35.54 33.71
C ILE A 291 13.91 -35.17 35.14
N GLU A 292 12.93 -35.18 36.04
CA GLU A 292 13.13 -34.93 37.46
C GLU A 292 12.70 -36.14 38.31
N ASN A 293 13.24 -36.24 39.52
CA ASN A 293 12.66 -37.09 40.57
C ASN A 293 11.65 -36.31 41.43
N LYS A 294 11.08 -36.97 42.44
CA LYS A 294 10.11 -36.38 43.37
C LYS A 294 10.67 -35.18 44.16
N GLN A 295 12.00 -35.09 44.30
CA GLN A 295 12.72 -34.02 44.98
C GLN A 295 13.11 -32.86 44.02
N GLN A 296 12.60 -32.86 42.79
CA GLN A 296 12.91 -31.87 41.75
C GLN A 296 14.39 -31.86 41.33
N GLU A 297 15.08 -32.98 41.49
CA GLU A 297 16.45 -33.12 41.03
C GLU A 297 16.47 -33.58 39.58
N ILE A 298 17.24 -32.88 38.74
CA ILE A 298 17.38 -33.19 37.32
C ILE A 298 18.18 -34.50 37.16
N LEU A 299 17.60 -35.44 36.43
CA LEU A 299 18.15 -36.76 36.09
C LEU A 299 18.66 -36.83 34.65
N SER A 300 18.15 -35.96 33.76
CA SER A 300 18.50 -35.93 32.34
C SER A 300 19.96 -35.55 32.05
N ASP A 301 20.70 -35.05 33.04
CA ASP A 301 22.14 -34.78 32.93
C ASP A 301 23.01 -36.05 33.07
N GLY A 302 22.40 -37.19 33.42
CA GLY A 302 23.05 -38.47 33.61
C GLY A 302 23.92 -38.59 34.87
N ILE A 303 23.90 -37.57 35.75
CA ILE A 303 24.71 -37.55 36.99
C ILE A 303 23.93 -38.21 38.14
N LYS A 304 22.61 -38.00 38.17
CA LYS A 304 21.73 -38.54 39.20
C LYS A 304 20.94 -39.73 38.67
N MET A 305 20.72 -40.70 39.55
CA MET A 305 20.01 -41.95 39.22
C MET A 305 18.65 -41.99 39.92
N LEU A 306 17.70 -42.64 39.26
CA LEU A 306 16.39 -42.94 39.84
C LEU A 306 16.44 -44.32 40.50
N LYS A 307 15.70 -44.52 41.59
CA LYS A 307 15.56 -45.88 42.16
C LYS A 307 14.40 -46.62 41.49
N PRO A 308 14.45 -47.96 41.43
CA PRO A 308 13.30 -48.75 41.04
C PRO A 308 12.07 -48.40 41.88
N ASN A 309 10.92 -48.27 41.21
CA ASN A 309 9.62 -47.86 41.74
C ASN A 309 9.50 -46.38 42.15
N ASP A 310 10.54 -45.56 42.00
CA ASP A 310 10.39 -44.10 42.08
C ASP A 310 9.78 -43.56 40.78
N THR A 311 9.08 -42.43 40.89
CA THR A 311 8.45 -41.75 39.75
C THR A 311 9.45 -40.81 39.06
N ALA A 312 9.62 -40.98 37.75
CA ALA A 312 10.24 -40.01 36.86
C ALA A 312 9.19 -39.00 36.37
N TYR A 313 9.54 -37.72 36.40
CA TYR A 313 8.71 -36.60 35.99
C TYR A 313 9.32 -35.99 34.73
N PHE A 314 8.63 -36.10 33.60
CA PHE A 314 9.08 -35.60 32.30
C PHE A 314 8.44 -34.26 32.02
N PHE A 315 9.24 -33.24 31.73
CA PHE A 315 8.79 -31.89 31.41
C PHE A 315 9.34 -31.46 30.07
N ASP A 316 8.47 -30.98 29.19
CA ASP A 316 8.86 -30.31 27.96
C ASP A 316 9.69 -29.05 28.26
N GLU A 317 10.80 -28.89 27.54
CA GLU A 317 11.63 -27.68 27.53
C GLU A 317 11.86 -27.17 26.10
N SER A 318 11.04 -27.63 25.15
CA SER A 318 11.22 -27.34 23.74
C SER A 318 11.05 -25.86 23.44
N ASP A 319 11.91 -25.33 22.59
CA ASP A 319 11.77 -23.98 22.05
C ASP A 319 10.84 -24.04 20.85
N ILE A 320 9.66 -23.42 20.96
CA ILE A 320 8.62 -23.45 19.93
C ILE A 320 8.31 -22.01 19.51
N THR A 321 8.44 -21.74 18.22
CA THR A 321 8.05 -20.47 17.63
C THR A 321 7.15 -20.70 16.42
N PRO A 322 5.94 -20.11 16.40
CA PRO A 322 5.27 -19.34 17.45
C PRO A 322 4.67 -20.21 18.56
N LYS A 323 4.49 -19.63 19.76
CA LYS A 323 4.09 -20.34 21.00
C LYS A 323 2.63 -20.81 21.04
N ASP A 324 1.78 -20.34 20.12
CA ASP A 324 0.32 -20.57 20.16
C ASP A 324 -0.12 -21.81 19.34
N LEU A 325 0.76 -22.79 19.17
CA LEU A 325 0.46 -24.00 18.39
C LEU A 325 -0.11 -25.10 19.28
N THR A 326 -1.10 -25.84 18.78
CA THR A 326 -1.51 -27.10 19.40
C THR A 326 -0.48 -28.17 19.05
N LEU A 327 0.15 -28.74 20.09
CA LEU A 327 1.20 -29.74 19.95
C LEU A 327 0.74 -31.09 20.51
N SER A 328 1.20 -32.16 19.88
CA SER A 328 1.08 -33.54 20.37
C SER A 328 2.47 -34.03 20.75
N TYR A 329 2.59 -34.47 22.01
CA TYR A 329 3.81 -34.94 22.65
C TYR A 329 3.80 -36.46 22.70
N LYS A 330 4.81 -37.08 22.09
CA LYS A 330 5.03 -38.52 22.18
C LYS A 330 6.26 -38.81 23.02
N TRP A 331 6.04 -39.33 24.21
CA TRP A 331 7.08 -39.74 25.14
C TRP A 331 7.41 -41.22 24.93
N ASN A 332 8.68 -41.54 24.75
CA ASN A 332 9.20 -42.90 24.75
C ASN A 332 10.08 -43.10 25.98
N PHE A 333 9.77 -44.13 26.76
CA PHE A 333 10.42 -44.37 28.05
C PHE A 333 11.66 -45.27 27.95
N GLY A 334 12.03 -45.72 26.75
CA GLY A 334 13.27 -46.47 26.48
C GLY A 334 13.22 -47.97 26.83
N ASN A 335 12.12 -48.45 27.42
CA ASN A 335 11.87 -49.86 27.73
C ASN A 335 10.86 -50.53 26.78
N GLY A 336 10.44 -49.83 25.72
CA GLY A 336 9.39 -50.27 24.79
C GLY A 336 8.04 -49.57 25.04
N ASP A 337 7.84 -48.97 26.21
CA ASP A 337 6.63 -48.20 26.50
C ASP A 337 6.70 -46.80 25.89
N SER A 338 5.54 -46.32 25.44
CA SER A 338 5.38 -44.95 24.96
C SER A 338 3.95 -44.45 25.19
N ILE A 339 3.79 -43.13 25.18
CA ILE A 339 2.48 -42.48 25.28
C ILE A 339 2.45 -41.25 24.37
N THR A 340 1.29 -41.00 23.77
CA THR A 340 1.01 -39.75 23.05
C THR A 340 -0.05 -38.97 23.82
N THR A 341 0.23 -37.71 24.11
CA THR A 341 -0.62 -36.82 24.91
C THR A 341 -0.56 -35.38 24.38
N PHE A 342 -1.54 -34.56 24.74
CA PHE A 342 -1.51 -33.11 24.55
C PHE A 342 -0.90 -32.37 25.74
N ASP A 343 -0.64 -33.07 26.84
CA ASP A 343 0.03 -32.52 28.00
C ASP A 343 1.54 -32.46 27.77
N ASN A 344 2.13 -31.31 28.04
CA ASN A 344 3.58 -31.09 27.98
C ASN A 344 4.36 -31.72 29.16
N PHE A 345 3.70 -32.61 29.89
CA PHE A 345 4.19 -33.19 31.13
C PHE A 345 3.67 -34.62 31.29
N TYR A 346 4.53 -35.53 31.76
CA TYR A 346 4.12 -36.91 32.03
C TYR A 346 4.88 -37.53 33.21
N LYS A 347 4.26 -38.51 33.87
CA LYS A 347 4.85 -39.27 34.98
C LYS A 347 4.96 -40.74 34.62
N TYR A 348 6.11 -41.35 34.87
CA TYR A 348 6.34 -42.77 34.58
C TYR A 348 7.14 -43.43 35.70
N VAL A 349 6.90 -44.72 35.96
CA VAL A 349 7.55 -45.49 37.03
C VAL A 349 8.30 -46.66 36.41
N TYR A 350 9.59 -46.77 36.70
CA TYR A 350 10.44 -47.87 36.25
C TYR A 350 10.53 -48.94 37.33
N HIS A 351 10.18 -50.18 37.01
CA HIS A 351 10.21 -51.29 37.97
C HIS A 351 11.54 -52.05 37.99
N ASP A 352 12.21 -52.12 36.83
CA ASP A 352 13.48 -52.80 36.66
C ASP A 352 14.65 -51.80 36.71
N THR A 353 15.83 -52.29 37.05
CA THR A 353 17.06 -51.53 36.88
C THR A 353 17.52 -51.56 35.43
N GLY A 354 18.15 -50.48 34.98
CA GLY A 354 18.67 -50.40 33.63
C GLY A 354 18.99 -48.99 33.17
N SER A 355 19.54 -48.92 31.96
CA SER A 355 19.78 -47.68 31.25
C SER A 355 18.74 -47.54 30.15
N TYR A 356 17.89 -46.52 30.26
CA TYR A 356 16.76 -46.28 29.38
C TYR A 356 17.03 -45.05 28.51
N LEU A 357 17.10 -45.23 27.19
CA LEU A 357 17.18 -44.11 26.26
C LEU A 357 15.77 -43.56 26.05
N THR A 358 15.44 -42.53 26.82
CA THR A 358 14.15 -41.85 26.74
C THR A 358 14.17 -40.81 25.63
N SER A 359 13.04 -40.60 24.95
CA SER A 359 12.93 -39.59 23.90
C SER A 359 11.60 -38.86 23.92
N LEU A 360 11.62 -37.60 23.51
CA LEU A 360 10.44 -36.80 23.23
C LEU A 360 10.36 -36.52 21.72
N GLU A 361 9.21 -36.81 21.11
CA GLU A 361 8.86 -36.40 19.75
C GLU A 361 7.70 -35.39 19.85
N ILE A 362 7.87 -34.20 19.28
CA ILE A 362 6.81 -33.18 19.22
C ILE A 362 6.28 -33.09 17.80
N THR A 363 4.96 -33.12 17.69
CA THR A 363 4.24 -33.12 16.41
C THR A 363 3.19 -32.01 16.38
N ASN A 364 2.98 -31.43 15.20
CA ASN A 364 1.85 -30.58 14.88
C ASN A 364 1.27 -31.04 13.53
N ASN A 365 0.01 -30.72 13.25
CA ASN A 365 -0.67 -30.97 11.99
C ASN A 365 0.00 -30.32 10.76
N ILE A 366 1.00 -29.46 10.94
CA ILE A 366 1.66 -28.69 9.87
C ILE A 366 3.11 -29.15 9.64
N CYS A 367 3.80 -29.58 10.71
CA CYS A 367 5.24 -29.84 10.68
C CYS A 367 5.57 -31.19 11.32
N ASN A 368 6.57 -31.87 10.75
CA ASN A 368 7.01 -33.17 11.20
C ASN A 368 8.16 -33.08 12.22
N ASP A 369 8.34 -34.20 12.92
CA ASP A 369 8.98 -34.39 14.22
C ASP A 369 10.44 -33.93 14.31
N GLU A 370 10.76 -33.19 15.37
CA GLU A 370 12.10 -33.20 15.96
C GLU A 370 12.12 -34.10 17.20
N LYS A 371 13.21 -34.85 17.38
CA LYS A 371 13.37 -35.80 18.50
C LYS A 371 14.49 -35.35 19.43
N ALA A 372 14.15 -35.20 20.70
CA ALA A 372 15.12 -35.10 21.79
C ALA A 372 15.32 -36.46 22.43
N SER A 373 16.50 -36.74 22.98
CA SER A 373 16.72 -37.97 23.75
C SER A 373 17.65 -37.74 24.92
N HIS A 374 17.27 -38.29 26.07
CA HIS A 374 18.06 -38.30 27.30
C HIS A 374 18.21 -39.73 27.82
N LEU A 375 19.39 -40.03 28.36
CA LEU A 375 19.66 -41.30 29.01
C LEU A 375 19.23 -41.20 30.47
N LEU A 376 18.32 -42.06 30.90
CA LEU A 376 17.92 -42.22 32.29
C LEU A 376 18.50 -43.52 32.84
N ILE A 377 19.18 -43.44 33.98
CA ILE A 377 19.71 -44.61 34.69
C ILE A 377 18.85 -44.88 35.91
N VAL A 378 18.31 -46.11 36.00
CA VAL A 378 17.56 -46.61 37.15
C VAL A 378 18.39 -47.68 37.85
N ASP A 379 18.77 -47.45 39.10
CA ASP A 379 19.68 -48.31 39.84
C ASP A 379 19.31 -48.45 41.32
N VAL A 380 19.75 -49.54 41.96
CA VAL A 380 19.46 -49.89 43.36
C VAL A 380 20.35 -49.13 44.35
N SER A 381 21.35 -48.37 43.87
CA SER A 381 22.33 -47.75 44.73
C SER A 381 21.70 -46.72 45.70
N SER A 382 21.95 -46.96 46.99
CA SER A 382 21.72 -45.98 48.04
C SER A 382 22.80 -44.90 47.91
N ASN A 383 22.45 -43.72 47.38
CA ASN A 383 22.90 -42.43 47.89
C ASN A 383 22.28 -41.24 47.13
N ILE A 384 21.32 -40.59 47.79
CA ILE A 384 21.48 -39.14 48.02
C ILE A 384 22.64 -39.07 49.01
N SER A 385 23.86 -38.84 48.52
CA SER A 385 24.95 -38.39 49.39
C SER A 385 25.32 -36.97 48.97
N GLU A 386 24.82 -36.01 49.73
CA GLU A 386 25.61 -34.83 50.02
C GLU A 386 26.92 -35.28 50.69
N ASN A 387 28.01 -34.63 50.29
CA ASN A 387 29.40 -34.72 50.74
C ASN A 387 30.27 -35.68 49.91
N GLU A 388 31.40 -35.28 49.32
CA GLU A 388 32.23 -34.09 49.49
C GLU A 388 32.52 -33.41 48.14
N LYS A 389 33.17 -32.24 48.18
CA LYS A 389 33.83 -31.60 47.03
C LYS A 389 34.76 -32.58 46.32
N THR A 390 34.23 -33.44 45.46
CA THR A 390 35.00 -34.00 44.38
C THR A 390 35.25 -32.85 43.41
N SER A 391 36.51 -32.70 43.03
CA SER A 391 36.92 -31.71 42.05
C SER A 391 36.16 -32.00 40.76
N LYS A 392 35.05 -31.29 40.53
CA LYS A 392 34.20 -31.47 39.34
C LYS A 392 35.12 -31.39 38.12
N ILE A 393 35.23 -32.49 37.37
CA ILE A 393 36.00 -32.47 36.13
C ILE A 393 35.20 -31.61 35.14
N VAL A 394 35.59 -30.34 34.99
CA VAL A 394 34.92 -29.41 34.08
C VAL A 394 35.72 -29.33 32.79
N ILE A 395 35.06 -29.67 31.69
CA ILE A 395 35.59 -29.47 30.34
C ILE A 395 35.14 -28.09 29.86
N TYR A 396 36.08 -27.17 29.69
CA TYR A 396 35.89 -25.84 29.13
C TYR A 396 36.24 -25.88 27.63
N PRO A 397 35.32 -25.51 26.73
CA PRO A 397 35.71 -25.24 25.35
C PRO A 397 36.67 -24.03 25.35
N ASN A 398 37.77 -24.13 24.61
CA ASN A 398 38.61 -22.96 24.35
C ASN A 398 38.01 -22.23 23.13
N PRO A 399 37.49 -21.00 23.27
CA PRO A 399 36.83 -20.32 22.15
C PRO A 399 37.82 -19.85 21.06
N VAL A 400 39.14 -19.85 21.32
CA VAL A 400 40.17 -19.34 20.41
C VAL A 400 40.90 -20.47 19.67
N THR A 401 40.98 -21.65 20.27
CA THR A 401 41.65 -22.81 19.69
C THR A 401 40.65 -23.95 19.63
N SER A 402 40.56 -24.72 18.54
CA SER A 402 39.68 -25.89 18.44
C SER A 402 40.14 -27.01 19.39
N ALA A 403 40.06 -26.73 20.68
CA ALA A 403 40.59 -27.49 21.78
C ALA A 403 39.66 -27.31 22.99
N PHE A 404 39.78 -28.21 23.95
CA PHE A 404 39.10 -28.09 25.22
C PHE A 404 40.08 -28.25 26.36
N ARG A 405 39.83 -27.50 27.44
CA ARG A 405 40.57 -27.55 28.68
C ARG A 405 39.82 -28.39 29.70
N ILE A 406 40.48 -29.38 30.27
CA ILE A 406 39.94 -30.26 31.32
C ILE A 406 40.47 -29.77 32.67
N ASN A 407 39.61 -29.20 33.49
CA ASN A 407 39.93 -28.91 34.88
C ASN A 407 39.47 -30.06 35.77
N ALA A 408 40.40 -30.89 36.23
CA ALA A 408 40.09 -32.05 37.07
C ALA A 408 40.48 -31.88 38.55
N GLY A 409 40.84 -30.66 38.99
CA GLY A 409 41.37 -30.40 40.35
C GLY A 409 42.47 -31.38 40.76
N ASN A 410 42.26 -32.14 41.85
CA ASN A 410 43.20 -33.15 42.37
C ASN A 410 42.94 -34.58 41.85
N THR A 411 42.02 -34.76 40.90
CA THR A 411 41.65 -36.07 40.38
C THR A 411 42.77 -36.65 39.52
N ASN A 412 43.15 -37.90 39.77
CA ASN A 412 44.21 -38.59 39.03
C ASN A 412 43.63 -39.18 37.73
N ILE A 413 43.97 -38.57 36.60
CA ILE A 413 43.56 -39.02 35.26
C ILE A 413 44.60 -40.02 34.73
N GLU A 414 44.17 -41.22 34.36
CA GLU A 414 45.05 -42.21 33.73
C GLU A 414 45.26 -41.91 32.24
N TYR A 415 44.16 -41.68 31.52
CA TYR A 415 44.18 -41.24 30.14
C TYR A 415 42.84 -40.64 29.72
N ILE A 416 42.88 -39.87 28.64
CA ILE A 416 41.72 -39.28 28.00
C ILE A 416 41.64 -39.83 26.58
N GLU A 417 40.44 -40.14 26.13
CA GLU A 417 40.18 -40.47 24.73
C GLU A 417 39.03 -39.64 24.16
N VAL A 418 39.12 -39.33 22.87
CA VAL A 418 38.04 -38.77 22.06
C VAL A 418 37.57 -39.85 21.11
N ILE A 419 36.29 -40.16 21.17
CA ILE A 419 35.66 -41.19 20.35
C ILE A 419 34.60 -40.56 19.42
N ASP A 420 34.40 -41.18 18.26
CA ASP A 420 33.25 -40.87 17.40
C ASP A 420 31.95 -41.50 17.93
N ILE A 421 30.84 -41.23 17.23
CA ILE A 421 29.51 -41.80 17.54
C ILE A 421 29.44 -43.33 17.36
N LEU A 422 30.40 -43.93 16.66
CA LEU A 422 30.51 -45.37 16.45
C LEU A 422 31.41 -46.05 17.50
N GLY A 423 31.97 -45.27 18.43
CA GLY A 423 32.85 -45.75 19.49
C GLY A 423 34.32 -45.92 19.10
N ASN A 424 34.72 -45.48 17.91
CA ASN A 424 36.13 -45.56 17.48
C ASN A 424 36.95 -44.47 18.18
N THR A 425 38.11 -44.85 18.73
CA THR A 425 39.05 -43.90 19.34
C THR A 425 39.76 -43.09 18.26
N LEU A 426 39.45 -41.80 18.19
CA LEU A 426 40.05 -40.83 17.27
C LEU A 426 41.32 -40.20 17.87
N LEU A 427 41.35 -40.07 19.19
CA LEU A 427 42.49 -39.53 19.92
C LEU A 427 42.57 -40.20 21.29
N LYS A 428 43.78 -40.57 21.74
CA LYS A 428 44.04 -41.09 23.08
C LYS A 428 45.33 -40.48 23.60
N THR A 429 45.30 -39.92 24.81
CA THR A 429 46.45 -39.28 25.42
C THR A 429 46.51 -39.53 26.92
N SER A 430 47.71 -39.85 27.41
CA SER A 430 48.07 -39.88 28.83
C SER A 430 48.81 -38.61 29.27
N ASN A 431 49.02 -37.67 28.35
CA ASN A 431 49.69 -36.41 28.66
C ASN A 431 48.76 -35.56 29.53
N ILE A 432 49.15 -35.33 30.78
CA ILE A 432 48.38 -34.63 31.83
C ILE A 432 48.15 -33.14 31.47
N SER A 433 48.68 -32.70 30.33
CA SER A 433 48.26 -31.48 29.65
C SER A 433 46.73 -31.39 29.60
N ARG A 434 46.20 -30.46 30.38
CA ARG A 434 44.77 -30.21 30.50
C ARG A 434 44.16 -29.67 29.20
N ASP A 435 44.94 -29.36 28.17
CA ASP A 435 44.45 -28.90 26.87
C ASP A 435 44.51 -30.02 25.83
N ILE A 436 43.35 -30.37 25.25
CA ILE A 436 43.20 -31.40 24.22
C ILE A 436 42.79 -30.74 22.91
N ASN A 437 43.64 -30.86 21.89
CA ASN A 437 43.43 -30.26 20.58
C ASN A 437 42.67 -31.20 19.64
N ILE A 438 41.52 -30.74 19.14
CA ILE A 438 40.65 -31.46 18.19
C ILE A 438 40.51 -30.74 16.85
N LYS A 439 41.43 -29.83 16.51
CA LYS A 439 41.41 -29.09 15.24
C LYS A 439 41.38 -30.02 14.02
N HIS A 440 42.05 -31.16 14.11
CA HIS A 440 42.15 -32.16 13.03
C HIS A 440 40.88 -32.99 12.82
N LEU A 441 39.93 -33.00 13.76
CA LEU A 441 38.66 -33.70 13.60
C LEU A 441 37.72 -32.94 12.65
N SER A 442 36.82 -33.61 11.95
CA SER A 442 35.78 -32.95 11.15
C SER A 442 34.72 -32.29 12.05
N ASN A 443 33.81 -31.49 11.48
CA ASN A 443 32.65 -31.00 12.24
C ASN A 443 31.72 -32.17 12.51
N GLY A 444 31.18 -32.26 13.73
CA GLY A 444 30.41 -33.43 14.13
C GLY A 444 30.31 -33.61 15.64
N LEU A 445 29.67 -34.72 15.99
CA LEU A 445 29.43 -35.16 17.36
C LEU A 445 30.55 -36.11 17.81
N TYR A 446 31.15 -35.83 18.96
CA TYR A 446 32.17 -36.68 19.57
C TYR A 446 31.89 -36.85 21.06
N PHE A 447 32.49 -37.87 21.66
CA PHE A 447 32.48 -38.04 23.11
C PHE A 447 33.91 -38.01 23.63
N ILE A 448 34.13 -37.25 24.70
CA ILE A 448 35.36 -37.31 25.47
C ILE A 448 35.12 -38.30 26.60
N ARG A 449 36.01 -39.28 26.74
CA ARG A 449 36.06 -40.21 27.86
C ARG A 449 37.31 -39.93 28.69
N ILE A 450 37.12 -39.71 29.97
CA ILE A 450 38.18 -39.45 30.94
C ILE A 450 38.21 -40.65 31.86
N HIS A 451 39.29 -41.42 31.76
CA HIS A 451 39.51 -42.61 32.56
C HIS A 451 40.30 -42.20 33.80
N THR A 452 39.71 -42.42 34.97
CA THR A 452 40.36 -42.25 36.26
C THR A 452 40.52 -43.63 36.92
N LYS A 453 41.24 -43.71 38.04
CA LYS A 453 41.42 -44.98 38.75
C LYS A 453 40.11 -45.62 39.24
N GLU A 454 39.09 -44.80 39.48
CA GLU A 454 37.84 -45.22 40.15
C GLU A 454 36.61 -45.10 39.25
N ASP A 455 36.66 -44.21 38.24
CA ASP A 455 35.51 -43.87 37.39
C ASP A 455 35.88 -43.61 35.93
N LEU A 456 34.88 -43.78 35.07
CA LEU A 456 34.87 -43.35 33.68
C LEU A 456 33.87 -42.20 33.51
N LEU A 457 34.37 -40.99 33.21
CA LEU A 457 33.51 -39.86 32.88
C LEU A 457 33.40 -39.74 31.36
N SER A 458 32.19 -39.71 30.82
CA SER A 458 31.96 -39.42 29.39
C SER A 458 31.19 -38.13 29.21
N LYS A 459 31.67 -37.26 28.32
CA LYS A 459 31.02 -35.98 28.01
C LYS A 459 30.86 -35.78 26.51
N LYS A 460 29.64 -35.42 26.11
CA LYS A 460 29.29 -35.03 24.74
C LYS A 460 29.97 -33.72 24.36
N ILE A 461 30.55 -33.67 23.17
CA ILE A 461 31.05 -32.44 22.55
C ILE A 461 30.56 -32.31 21.11
N ILE A 462 30.15 -31.10 20.74
CA ILE A 462 29.74 -30.77 19.37
C ILE A 462 30.79 -29.83 18.81
N LYS A 463 31.50 -30.28 17.78
CA LYS A 463 32.39 -29.41 17.00
C LYS A 463 31.55 -28.78 15.88
N LYS A 464 31.27 -27.49 16.02
CA LYS A 464 30.53 -26.69 15.04
C LYS A 464 31.39 -26.35 13.83
#